data_AF-A0A7V8YJX9-F1
#
_entry.id   AF-A0A7V8YJX9-F1
#
_cell.length_a   1.000
_cell.length_b   1.000
_cell.length_c   1.000
_cell.angle_alpha   90.00
_cell.angle_beta   90.00
_cell.angle_gamma   90.00
#
_symmetry.space_group_name_H-M   'P 1'
#
loop_
_entity.id
_entity.type
_entity.pdbx_description
1 polymer ?
#
loop_
_entity_poly.entity_id
_entity_poly.type
_entity_poly.pdbx_seq_one_letter_code
_entity_poly.pdbx_strand_id
1 'polypeptide(L)' 'MLVLALDTSTDAVVVGLVEVPGDGAVQVIVEQARPGARQHGEQLMPAVLEVCASAGVRTAELDAVVC' A
#
# COMPACT_ATOMS: atom_id res chain seq x y z
N MET A 1 -5.33 0.72 13.53
CA MET A 1 -3.96 1.10 13.10
C MET A 1 -3.96 1.12 11.59
N LEU A 2 -3.54 2.23 10.99
CA LEU A 2 -3.51 2.40 9.54
C LEU A 2 -2.14 1.97 9.01
N VAL A 3 -2.12 0.91 8.19
CA VAL A 3 -0.89 0.27 7.75
C VAL A 3 -0.82 0.26 6.23
N LEU A 4 0.32 0.65 5.69
CA LEU A 4 0.64 0.50 4.26
C LEU A 4 1.37 -0.83 4.06
N ALA A 5 0.80 -1.73 3.27
CA ALA A 5 1.42 -2.97 2.84
C ALA A 5 1.94 -2.83 1.41
N LEU A 6 3.17 -3.29 1.15
CA LEU A 6 3.76 -3.27 -0.19
C LEU A 6 4.48 -4.58 -0.48
N ASP A 7 4.36 -5.06 -1.72
CA ASP A 7 5.05 -6.25 -2.19
C ASP A 7 5.61 -6.00 -3.59
N THR A 8 6.88 -6.32 -3.77
CA THR A 8 7.62 -6.21 -5.05
C THR A 8 8.34 -7.51 -5.40
N SER A 9 7.96 -8.62 -4.75
CA SER A 9 8.57 -9.94 -4.93
C SER A 9 8.17 -10.64 -6.23
N THR A 10 7.17 -10.11 -6.94
CA THR A 10 6.67 -10.62 -8.21
C THR A 10 6.94 -9.62 -9.36
N ASP A 11 6.38 -9.87 -10.55
CA ASP A 11 6.45 -8.93 -11.67
C ASP A 11 5.54 -7.70 -11.49
N ALA A 12 4.73 -7.67 -10.45
CA ALA A 12 3.88 -6.56 -10.08
C ALA A 12 4.36 -5.84 -8.81
N VAL A 13 4.22 -4.52 -8.81
CA VAL A 13 4.25 -3.70 -7.60
C VAL A 13 2.84 -3.69 -7.01
N VAL A 14 2.67 -4.31 -5.86
CA VAL A 14 1.41 -4.33 -5.12
C VAL A 14 1.52 -3.36 -3.94
N VAL A 15 0.52 -2.49 -3.79
CA VAL A 15 0.42 -1.56 -2.67
C VAL A 15 -1.01 -1.58 -2.16
N GLY A 16 -1.17 -1.74 -0.85
CA GLY A 16 -2.46 -1.72 -0.18
C GLY A 16 -2.43 -0.87 1.09
N LEU A 17 -3.53 -0.16 1.34
CA LEU A 17 -3.79 0.49 2.62
C LEU A 17 -4.81 -0.35 3.37
N VAL A 18 -4.44 -0.76 4.59
CA VAL A 18 -5.27 -1.61 5.42
C VAL A 18 -5.51 -0.99 6.79
N GLU A 19 -6.68 -1.25 7.35
CA GLU A 19 -6.96 -1.03 8.76
C GLU A 19 -6.71 -2.32 9.54
N VAL A 20 -5.75 -2.26 10.46
CA VAL A 20 -5.44 -3.34 11.41
C VAL A 20 -6.07 -2.98 12.76
N PRO A 21 -7.16 -3.65 13.16
CA PRO A 21 -7.75 -3.43 14.47
C PRO A 21 -6.91 -4.12 15.57
N GLY A 22 -7.13 -3.75 16.83
CA GLY A 22 -6.47 -4.40 17.98
C GLY A 22 -6.96 -5.85 18.20
N ASP A 23 -8.19 -6.12 17.77
CA ASP A 23 -8.83 -7.43 17.74
C ASP A 23 -9.65 -7.60 16.45
N GLY A 24 -9.80 -8.83 15.96
CA GLY A 24 -10.56 -9.12 14.74
C GLY A 24 -9.72 -9.09 13.45
N ALA A 25 -10.42 -8.97 12.31
CA ALA A 25 -9.84 -9.16 10.99
C ALA A 25 -9.38 -7.83 10.36
N VAL A 26 -8.21 -7.87 9.72
CA VAL A 26 -7.67 -6.78 8.89
C VAL A 26 -8.66 -6.44 7.78
N GLN A 27 -8.89 -5.15 7.55
CA GLN A 27 -9.75 -4.65 6.48
C GLN A 27 -8.91 -3.96 5.41
N VAL A 28 -9.10 -4.33 4.15
CA VAL A 28 -8.49 -3.63 3.01
C VAL A 28 -9.32 -2.40 2.69
N ILE A 29 -8.70 -1.23 2.71
CA ILE A 29 -9.37 0.06 2.39
C ILE A 29 -9.24 0.32 0.89
N VAL A 30 -8.01 0.27 0.38
CA VAL A 30 -7.67 0.45 -1.03
C VAL A 30 -6.50 -0.48 -1.34
N GLU A 31 -6.53 -1.13 -2.51
CA GLU A 31 -5.39 -1.87 -3.05
C GLU A 31 -5.17 -1.56 -4.52
N GLN A 32 -3.93 -1.71 -4.96
CA GLN A 32 -3.51 -1.58 -6.34
C GLN A 32 -2.39 -2.57 -6.65
N ALA A 33 -2.46 -3.17 -7.84
CA ALA A 33 -1.35 -3.94 -8.41
C ALA A 33 -0.97 -3.35 -9.77
N ARG A 34 0.32 -3.02 -9.95
CA ARG A 34 0.87 -2.50 -11.19
C ARG A 34 1.87 -3.49 -11.78
N PRO A 35 1.61 -4.09 -12.95
CA PRO A 35 2.58 -4.94 -13.61
C PRO A 35 3.77 -4.11 -14.14
N GLY A 36 4.98 -4.64 -14.00
CA GLY A 36 6.20 -3.94 -14.42
C GLY A 36 7.46 -4.47 -13.75
N ALA A 37 7.87 -5.70 -14.06
CA ALA A 37 9.02 -6.39 -13.44
C ALA A 37 10.33 -5.58 -13.36
N ARG A 38 10.53 -4.61 -14.26
CA ARG A 38 11.73 -3.77 -14.33
C ARG A 38 11.53 -2.32 -13.90
N GLN A 39 10.30 -1.95 -13.56
CA GLN A 39 9.90 -0.58 -13.25
C GLN A 39 9.53 -0.41 -11.78
N HIS A 40 9.89 -1.36 -10.90
CA HIS A 40 9.50 -1.31 -9.48
C HIS A 40 9.93 0.01 -8.80
N GLY A 41 11.13 0.51 -9.12
CA GLY A 41 11.66 1.75 -8.54
C GLY A 41 10.91 2.99 -9.03
N GLU A 42 10.43 2.97 -10.26
CA GLU A 42 9.66 4.05 -10.88
C GLU A 42 8.19 4.00 -10.46
N GLN A 43 7.64 2.82 -10.19
CA GLN A 43 6.22 2.62 -9.90
C GLN A 43 5.86 2.63 -8.42
N LEU A 44 6.77 2.28 -7.51
CA LEU A 44 6.46 2.11 -6.09
C LEU A 44 5.89 3.38 -5.46
N MET A 45 6.65 4.48 -5.43
CA MET A 45 6.17 5.70 -4.80
C MET A 45 4.92 6.30 -5.47
N PRO A 46 4.79 6.31 -6.80
CA PRO A 46 3.53 6.68 -7.43
C PRO A 46 2.34 5.83 -6.97
N ALA A 47 2.51 4.50 -6.86
CA ALA A 47 1.45 3.61 -6.38
C ALA A 47 1.08 3.89 -4.91
N VAL A 48 2.07 4.15 -4.05
CA VAL A 48 1.84 4.56 -2.65
C VAL A 48 1.03 5.85 -2.56
N LEU A 49 1.42 6.88 -3.33
CA LEU A 49 0.75 8.17 -3.30
C LEU A 49 -0.70 8.07 -3.79
N GLU A 50 -0.95 7.28 -4.83
CA GLU A 50 -2.30 7.07 -5.35
C GLU A 50 -3.19 6.32 -4.36
N VAL A 51 -2.70 5.23 -3.76
CA VAL A 51 -3.45 4.47 -2.76
C VAL A 51 -3.82 5.35 -1.56
N CYS A 52 -2.85 6.12 -1.04
CA CYS A 52 -3.10 7.07 0.03
C CYS A 52 -4.11 8.15 -0.38
N ALA A 53 -3.97 8.73 -1.58
CA ALA A 53 -4.88 9.75 -2.09
C ALA A 53 -6.30 9.22 -2.29
N SER A 54 -6.47 8.00 -2.80
CA SER A 54 -7.77 7.33 -2.95
C SER A 54 -8.49 7.12 -1.62
N ALA A 55 -7.75 6.94 -0.53
CA ALA A 55 -8.29 6.84 0.82
C ALA A 55 -8.41 8.19 1.55
N GLY A 56 -7.96 9.29 0.94
CA GLY A 56 -7.94 10.61 1.59
C GLY A 56 -6.93 10.72 2.75
N VAL A 57 -5.89 9.89 2.74
CA VAL A 57 -4.88 9.76 3.80
C VAL A 57 -3.55 10.33 3.31
N ARG A 58 -2.79 10.97 4.21
CA ARG A 58 -1.39 11.36 3.96
C ARG A 58 -0.46 10.28 4.48
N THR A 59 0.70 10.11 3.85
CA THR A 59 1.71 9.13 4.30
C THR A 59 2.20 9.37 5.74
N ALA A 60 2.15 10.61 6.23
CA ALA A 60 2.48 10.96 7.60
C ALA A 60 1.44 10.49 8.65
N GLU A 61 0.28 10.02 8.20
CA GLU A 61 -0.82 9.50 9.05
C GLU A 61 -0.79 7.97 9.14
N LEU A 62 0.17 7.32 8.48
CA LEU A 62 0.39 5.88 8.57
C LEU A 62 1.06 5.55 9.90
N ASP A 63 0.55 4.51 10.57
CA ASP A 63 1.14 4.00 11.81
C ASP A 63 2.28 3.01 11.53
N ALA A 64 2.26 2.33 10.37
CA ALA A 64 3.35 1.46 9.92
C ALA A 64 3.38 1.27 8.39
N VAL A 65 4.55 0.82 7.94
CA VAL A 65 4.79 0.31 6.58
C VAL A 65 5.34 -1.11 6.72
N VAL A 66 4.74 -2.07 6.01
CA VAL A 66 5.17 -3.48 6.00
C VAL A 66 5.45 -3.93 4.56
N CYS A 67 6.52 -4.69 4.39
CA CYS A 67 7.08 -5.10 3.11
C CYS A 67 7.54 -6.56 3.09
#